data_AF-A0A8E2QG48-F1
#
_entry.id   AF-A0A8E2QG48-F1
#
_cell.length_a   1.000
_cell.length_b   1.000
_cell.length_c   1.000
_cell.angle_alpha   90.00
_cell.angle_beta   90.00
_cell.angle_gamma   90.00
#
_symmetry.space_group_name_H-M   'P 1'
#
loop_
_entity.id
_entity.type
_entity.pdbx_description
1 polymer ?
#
loop_
_entity_poly.entity_id
_entity_poly.type
_entity_poly.pdbx_seq_one_letter_code
_entity_poly.pdbx_strand_id
1 'polypeptide(L)'
;MSREDPQFKLRMPPELRTQAEQAAKAAGRSLNAELVARIEASFISDAETERLLPAKRARELSLMARAEIPNEIRRRAISAIGRAIRLGHSEAIASLEDLNLEFGIPDNELDDLTSKVIEELEKSGYKAKWDDIATLWIEF
;
A
#
# COMPACT_ATOMS: atom_id res chain seq x y z
N MET A 1 0.94 33.13 18.36
CA MET A 1 0.49 31.82 18.89
C MET A 1 1.68 30.89 18.90
N SER A 2 2.12 30.55 20.10
CA SER A 2 3.35 29.80 20.38
C SER A 2 3.23 28.40 19.80
N ARG A 3 4.20 27.97 18.99
CA ARG A 3 4.29 26.58 18.51
C ARG A 3 4.47 25.66 19.72
N GLU A 4 3.52 24.75 19.92
CA GLU A 4 3.37 23.92 21.14
C GLU A 4 4.25 22.66 21.17
N ASP A 5 5.07 22.41 20.15
CA ASP A 5 5.86 21.18 20.08
C ASP A 5 7.20 21.31 20.85
N PRO A 6 7.50 20.41 21.80
CA PRO A 6 8.76 20.43 22.54
C PRO A 6 9.95 20.18 21.59
N GLN A 7 10.94 21.07 21.62
CA GLN A 7 12.12 20.95 20.76
C GLN A 7 13.05 19.83 21.24
N PHE A 8 13.20 18.78 20.43
CA PHE A 8 14.13 17.68 20.69
C PHE A 8 15.47 17.89 19.99
N LYS A 9 16.58 17.83 20.75
CA LYS A 9 17.94 17.92 20.19
C LYS A 9 18.44 16.54 19.80
N LEU A 10 18.13 16.12 18.57
CA LEU A 10 18.59 14.85 18.02
C LEU A 10 20.11 14.89 17.71
N ARG A 11 20.86 13.94 18.27
CA ARG A 11 22.24 13.66 17.86
C ARG A 11 22.22 12.56 16.81
N MET A 12 22.83 12.80 15.65
CA MET A 12 22.86 11.84 14.56
C MET A 12 24.24 11.80 13.89
N PRO A 13 24.68 10.63 13.38
CA PRO A 13 25.89 10.54 12.57
C PRO A 13 25.82 11.48 11.35
N PRO A 14 26.97 12.03 10.90
CA PRO A 14 27.00 13.00 9.81
C PRO A 14 26.44 12.43 8.50
N GLU A 15 26.75 11.17 8.20
CA GLU A 15 26.26 10.47 7.01
C GLU A 15 24.72 10.36 7.00
N LEU A 16 24.13 10.00 8.14
CA LEU A 16 22.68 9.90 8.31
C LEU A 16 22.01 11.27 8.14
N ARG A 17 22.66 12.34 8.62
CA ARG A 17 22.16 13.71 8.46
C ARG A 17 22.11 14.11 6.99
N THR A 18 23.19 13.85 6.25
CA THR A 18 23.25 14.16 4.82
C THR A 18 22.16 13.43 4.04
N GLN A 19 21.93 12.15 4.33
CA GLN A 19 20.84 11.39 3.70
C GLN A 19 19.47 11.99 4.00
N ALA A 20 19.21 12.37 5.27
CA ALA A 20 17.95 12.98 5.66
C ALA A 20 17.74 14.35 5.01
N GLU A 21 18.79 15.16 4.86
CA GLU A 21 18.73 16.46 4.17
C GLU A 21 18.44 16.31 2.67
N GLN A 22 19.07 15.33 2.01
CA GLN A 22 18.79 15.02 0.61
C GLN A 22 17.34 14.56 0.41
N ALA A 23 16.84 13.68 1.28
CA ALA A 23 15.47 13.22 1.24
C ALA A 23 14.46 14.36 1.48
N ALA A 24 14.73 15.22 2.48
CA ALA A 24 13.89 16.38 2.76
C ALA A 24 13.82 17.33 1.55
N LYS A 25 14.95 17.57 0.89
CA LYS A 25 15.02 18.40 -0.33
C LYS A 25 14.23 17.77 -1.49
N ALA A 26 14.35 16.46 -1.69
CA ALA A 26 13.60 15.75 -2.72
C ALA A 26 12.08 15.80 -2.47
N ALA A 27 11.67 15.74 -1.19
CA ALA A 27 10.27 15.81 -0.78
C ALA A 27 9.73 17.25 -0.66
N GLY A 28 10.54 18.30 -0.89
CA GLY A 28 10.15 19.69 -0.72
C GLY A 28 9.83 20.09 0.73
N ARG A 29 10.40 19.37 1.71
CA ARG A 29 10.15 19.54 3.15
C ARG A 29 11.39 20.08 3.86
N SER A 30 11.19 20.68 5.03
CA SER A 30 12.30 20.94 5.95
C SER A 30 12.83 19.62 6.52
N LEU A 31 14.11 19.58 6.92
CA LEU A 31 14.71 18.41 7.56
C LEU A 31 13.89 17.93 8.75
N ASN A 32 13.40 18.85 9.59
CA ASN A 32 12.59 18.50 10.75
C ASN A 32 11.24 17.90 10.35
N ALA A 33 10.59 18.45 9.31
CA ALA A 33 9.33 17.91 8.79
C ALA A 33 9.49 16.52 8.18
N GLU A 34 10.60 16.26 7.49
CA GLU A 34 10.90 14.94 6.94
C GLU A 34 11.20 13.91 8.04
N LEU A 35 11.95 14.30 9.08
CA LEU A 35 12.19 13.43 10.24
C LEU A 35 10.90 13.10 10.98
N VAL A 36 10.04 14.09 11.23
CA VAL A 36 8.73 13.88 11.85
C VAL A 36 7.88 12.93 11.00
N ALA A 37 7.78 13.16 9.69
CA ALA A 37 7.01 12.30 8.78
C ALA A 37 7.51 10.84 8.78
N ARG A 38 8.83 10.63 8.83
CA ARG A 38 9.43 9.28 8.91
C ARG A 38 9.15 8.60 10.25
N ILE A 39 9.20 9.35 11.34
CA ILE A 39 8.88 8.85 12.68
C ILE A 39 7.38 8.49 12.75
N GLU A 40 6.50 9.37 12.27
CA GLU A 40 5.06 9.08 12.16
C GLU A 40 4.81 7.81 11.32
N ALA A 41 5.44 7.70 10.14
CA ALA A 41 5.34 6.51 9.30
C ALA A 41 5.85 5.23 10.01
N SER A 42 6.89 5.34 10.84
CA SER A 42 7.42 4.21 11.60
C SER A 42 6.45 3.71 12.69
N PHE A 43 5.59 4.59 13.20
CA PHE A 43 4.55 4.22 14.17
C PHE A 43 3.25 3.72 13.54
N ILE A 44 3.07 3.92 12.23
CA ILE A 44 1.89 3.44 11.49
C ILE A 44 1.91 1.91 11.27
N SER A 45 3.00 1.21 11.63
CA SER A 45 3.18 -0.20 11.25
C SER A 45 2.86 -1.26 12.31
N ASP A 46 2.16 -0.96 13.41
CA ASP A 46 1.54 -2.01 14.28
C ASP A 46 0.65 -1.44 15.42
N ALA A 47 0.79 -0.16 15.78
CA ALA A 47 0.18 0.39 17.01
C ALA A 47 -1.10 1.24 16.80
N GLU A 48 -1.46 1.63 15.58
CA GLU A 48 -2.67 2.44 15.33
C GLU A 48 -3.99 1.65 15.40
N THR A 49 -3.94 0.33 15.57
CA THR A 49 -5.15 -0.49 15.78
C THR A 49 -5.65 -0.48 17.24
N GLU A 50 -4.84 -0.03 18.21
CA GLU A 50 -5.21 -0.05 19.64
C GLU A 50 -5.87 1.24 20.17
N ARG A 51 -5.91 2.33 19.40
CA ARG A 51 -6.59 3.58 19.79
C ARG A 51 -7.56 4.01 18.69
N LEU A 52 -8.79 4.37 19.09
CA LEU A 52 -9.79 4.90 18.16
C LEU A 52 -9.27 6.19 17.51
N LEU A 53 -8.96 6.11 16.21
CA LEU A 53 -8.51 7.25 15.42
C LEU A 53 -9.68 8.21 15.17
N PRO A 54 -9.44 9.54 15.17
CA PRO A 54 -10.42 10.49 14.69
C PRO A 54 -10.82 10.18 13.24
N ALA A 55 -12.12 10.21 12.94
CA ALA A 55 -12.66 9.83 11.63
C ALA A 55 -11.99 10.57 10.45
N LYS A 56 -11.57 11.82 10.64
CA LYS A 56 -10.83 12.57 9.63
C LYS A 56 -9.47 11.92 9.30
N ARG A 57 -8.72 11.51 10.32
CA ARG A 57 -7.41 10.88 10.14
C ARG A 57 -7.54 9.48 9.53
N ALA A 58 -8.52 8.71 9.97
CA ALA A 58 -8.82 7.40 9.38
C ALA A 58 -9.13 7.50 7.87
N ARG A 59 -9.87 8.53 7.44
CA ARG A 59 -10.13 8.78 6.02
C ARG A 59 -8.87 9.14 5.24
N GLU A 60 -8.02 10.02 5.78
CA GLU A 60 -6.76 10.40 5.15
C GLU A 60 -5.85 9.17 4.94
N LEU A 61 -5.70 8.34 5.98
CA LEU A 61 -4.89 7.13 5.92
C LEU A 61 -5.48 6.09 4.96
N SER A 62 -6.81 5.90 4.98
CA SER A 62 -7.50 5.01 4.03
C SER A 62 -7.22 5.42 2.58
N LEU A 63 -7.32 6.72 2.26
CA LEU A 63 -7.03 7.22 0.92
C LEU A 63 -5.58 6.99 0.50
N MET A 64 -4.62 7.17 1.41
CA MET A 64 -3.20 6.91 1.14
C MET A 64 -2.94 5.41 0.92
N ALA A 65 -3.58 4.54 1.71
CA ALA A 65 -3.42 3.09 1.62
C ALA A 65 -4.04 2.48 0.35
N ARG A 66 -4.99 3.17 -0.31
CA ARG A 66 -5.58 2.69 -1.57
C ARG A 66 -4.55 2.45 -2.67
N ALA A 67 -3.47 3.23 -2.68
CA ALA A 67 -2.37 3.06 -3.63
C ALA A 67 -1.66 1.70 -3.50
N GLU A 68 -1.78 1.02 -2.36
CA GLU A 68 -1.17 -0.29 -2.11
C GLU A 68 -2.08 -1.47 -2.49
N ILE A 69 -3.37 -1.23 -2.77
CA ILE A 69 -4.31 -2.29 -3.16
C ILE A 69 -3.81 -3.08 -4.39
N PRO A 70 -3.34 -2.46 -5.49
CA PRO A 70 -2.80 -3.20 -6.63
C PRO A 70 -1.59 -4.07 -6.27
N ASN A 71 -0.74 -3.59 -5.36
CA ASN A 71 0.45 -4.33 -4.93
C ASN A 71 0.04 -5.60 -4.15
N GLU A 72 -0.96 -5.51 -3.27
CA GLU A 72 -1.47 -6.67 -2.53
C GLU A 72 -2.20 -7.67 -3.45
N ILE A 73 -3.00 -7.19 -4.42
CA ILE A 73 -3.63 -8.05 -5.44
C ILE A 73 -2.55 -8.78 -6.25
N ARG A 74 -1.52 -8.08 -6.73
CA ARG A 74 -0.39 -8.67 -7.45
C ARG A 74 0.29 -9.77 -6.63
N ARG A 75 0.60 -9.47 -5.36
CA ARG A 75 1.23 -10.43 -4.45
C ARG A 75 0.39 -11.71 -4.30
N ARG A 76 -0.93 -11.58 -4.21
CA ARG A 76 -1.85 -12.71 -4.10
C ARG A 76 -1.98 -13.51 -5.39
N ALA A 77 -2.05 -12.84 -6.53
CA ALA A 77 -2.04 -13.47 -7.85
C ALA A 77 -0.79 -14.35 -8.01
N ILE A 78 0.41 -13.81 -7.73
CA ILE A 78 1.68 -14.55 -7.81
C ILE A 78 1.69 -15.75 -6.85
N SER A 79 1.19 -15.57 -5.63
CA SER A 79 1.09 -16.65 -4.64
C SER A 79 0.15 -17.77 -5.11
N ALA A 80 -1.00 -17.41 -5.68
CA ALA A 80 -1.99 -18.36 -6.21
C ALA A 80 -1.43 -19.13 -7.42
N ILE A 81 -0.83 -18.42 -8.40
CA ILE A 81 -0.15 -19.02 -9.56
C ILE A 81 0.94 -19.99 -9.09
N GLY A 82 1.81 -19.57 -8.17
CA GLY A 82 2.89 -20.40 -7.65
C GLY A 82 2.40 -21.63 -6.88
N ARG A 83 1.18 -21.60 -6.32
CA ARG A 83 0.54 -22.77 -5.70
C ARG A 83 -0.05 -23.69 -6.77
N ALA A 84 -0.75 -23.14 -7.76
CA ALA A 84 -1.33 -23.88 -8.88
C ALA A 84 -0.27 -24.68 -9.65
N ILE A 85 0.86 -24.04 -9.99
CA ILE A 85 2.00 -24.68 -10.66
C ILE A 85 2.54 -25.86 -9.84
N ARG A 86 2.70 -25.69 -8.52
CA ARG A 86 3.21 -26.75 -7.62
C ARG A 86 2.28 -27.95 -7.54
N LEU A 87 0.99 -27.75 -7.79
CA LEU A 87 -0.03 -28.80 -7.78
C LEU A 87 -0.29 -29.36 -9.19
N GLY A 88 0.33 -28.80 -10.23
CA GLY A 88 0.14 -29.23 -11.63
C GLY A 88 -1.17 -28.75 -12.27
N HIS A 89 -1.78 -27.69 -11.73
CA HIS A 89 -2.95 -27.06 -12.35
C HIS A 89 -2.51 -26.12 -13.49
N SER A 90 -3.40 -25.89 -14.47
CA SER A 90 -3.27 -24.88 -15.54
C SER A 90 -3.96 -23.56 -15.20
N GLU A 91 -4.62 -23.51 -14.04
CA GLU A 91 -5.45 -22.40 -13.61
C GLU A 91 -5.18 -22.11 -12.13
N ALA A 92 -5.27 -20.84 -11.78
CA ALA A 92 -5.13 -20.34 -10.43
C ALA A 92 -6.31 -19.42 -10.06
N ILE A 93 -6.72 -19.49 -8.80
CA ILE A 93 -7.76 -18.66 -8.23
C ILE A 93 -7.14 -17.89 -7.07
N ALA A 94 -7.14 -16.56 -7.15
CA ALA A 94 -6.73 -15.68 -6.07
C ALA A 94 -7.97 -15.08 -5.39
N SER A 95 -8.18 -15.44 -4.13
CA SER A 95 -9.23 -14.87 -3.29
C SER A 95 -8.76 -13.56 -2.65
N LEU A 96 -9.63 -12.57 -2.69
CA LEU A 96 -9.47 -11.19 -2.23
C LEU A 96 -10.64 -10.76 -1.33
N GLU A 97 -11.47 -11.71 -0.87
CA GLU A 97 -12.64 -11.46 -0.04
C GLU A 97 -12.30 -10.68 1.24
N ASP A 98 -11.18 -11.02 1.88
CA ASP A 98 -10.71 -10.38 3.10
C ASP A 98 -10.21 -8.94 2.88
N LEU A 99 -9.96 -8.51 1.65
CA LEU A 99 -9.62 -7.14 1.32
C LEU A 99 -10.84 -6.21 1.33
N ASN A 100 -12.07 -6.75 1.35
CA ASN A 100 -13.31 -5.98 1.47
C ASN A 100 -13.42 -4.84 0.45
N LEU A 101 -13.00 -5.10 -0.80
CA LEU A 101 -12.88 -4.10 -1.86
C LEU A 101 -14.23 -3.47 -2.27
N GLU A 102 -15.34 -4.14 -1.94
CA GLU A 102 -16.70 -3.67 -2.15
C GLU A 102 -17.11 -2.49 -1.25
N PHE A 103 -16.35 -2.18 -0.19
CA PHE A 103 -16.70 -1.13 0.76
C PHE A 103 -15.84 0.12 0.64
N GLY A 104 -16.50 1.26 0.42
CA GLY A 104 -15.89 2.58 0.59
C GLY A 104 -14.90 2.98 -0.50
N ILE A 105 -14.76 2.19 -1.57
CA ILE A 105 -14.03 2.52 -2.80
C ILE A 105 -15.06 2.68 -3.92
N PRO A 106 -15.08 3.82 -4.64
CA PRO A 106 -15.92 3.98 -5.83
C PRO A 106 -15.57 2.95 -6.92
N ASP A 107 -16.58 2.38 -7.59
CA ASP A 107 -16.38 1.33 -8.61
C ASP A 107 -15.38 1.74 -9.70
N ASN A 108 -15.45 3.00 -10.18
CA ASN A 108 -14.54 3.51 -11.19
C ASN A 108 -13.07 3.60 -10.73
N GLU A 109 -12.84 3.84 -9.44
CA GLU A 109 -11.50 3.87 -8.85
C GLU A 109 -10.97 2.45 -8.67
N LEU A 110 -11.84 1.52 -8.24
CA LEU A 110 -11.51 0.11 -8.14
C LEU A 110 -11.15 -0.49 -9.50
N ASP A 111 -11.90 -0.14 -10.55
CA ASP A 111 -11.64 -0.57 -11.92
C ASP A 111 -10.27 -0.06 -12.43
N ASP A 112 -9.92 1.21 -12.18
CA ASP A 112 -8.60 1.76 -12.57
C ASP A 112 -7.44 1.11 -11.79
N LEU A 113 -7.65 0.76 -10.53
CA LEU A 113 -6.64 0.07 -9.71
C LEU A 113 -6.44 -1.38 -10.14
N THR A 114 -7.52 -2.08 -10.48
CA THR A 114 -7.50 -3.51 -10.80
C THR A 114 -7.10 -3.80 -12.25
N SER A 115 -7.50 -2.95 -13.20
CA SER A 115 -7.17 -3.08 -14.63
C SER A 115 -5.65 -3.12 -14.87
N LYS A 116 -4.88 -2.30 -14.16
CA LYS A 116 -3.41 -2.29 -14.25
C LYS A 116 -2.78 -3.64 -13.90
N VAL A 117 -3.37 -4.36 -12.95
CA VAL A 117 -2.88 -5.69 -12.54
C VAL A 117 -3.23 -6.74 -13.60
N ILE A 118 -4.43 -6.67 -14.19
CA ILE A 118 -4.82 -7.56 -15.30
C ILE A 118 -3.88 -7.34 -16.49
N GLU A 119 -3.65 -6.10 -16.90
CA GLU A 119 -2.76 -5.79 -18.02
C GLU A 119 -1.34 -6.32 -17.81
N GLU A 120 -0.84 -6.29 -16.57
CA GLU A 120 0.48 -6.83 -16.22
C GLU A 120 0.54 -8.35 -16.34
N LEU A 121 -0.52 -9.03 -15.89
CA LEU A 121 -0.67 -10.49 -16.05
C LEU A 121 -0.78 -10.87 -17.53
N GLU A 122 -1.60 -10.14 -18.30
CA GLU A 122 -1.76 -10.35 -19.74
C GLU A 122 -0.46 -10.13 -20.53
N LYS A 123 0.31 -9.08 -20.20
CA LYS A 123 1.64 -8.84 -20.77
C LYS A 123 2.62 -9.98 -20.49
N SER A 124 2.41 -10.72 -19.40
CA SER A 124 3.23 -11.86 -19.01
C SER A 124 2.73 -13.19 -19.58
N GLY A 125 1.65 -13.18 -20.38
CA GLY A 125 1.09 -14.35 -21.06
C GLY A 125 -0.04 -15.05 -20.31
N TYR A 126 -0.44 -14.56 -19.14
CA TYR A 126 -1.57 -15.10 -18.39
C TYR A 126 -2.89 -14.54 -18.96
N LYS A 127 -3.97 -15.31 -18.93
CA LYS A 127 -5.32 -14.76 -19.11
C LYS A 127 -5.94 -14.55 -17.74
N ALA A 128 -6.20 -13.30 -17.37
CA ALA A 128 -6.75 -12.95 -16.08
C ALA A 128 -8.13 -12.31 -16.23
N LYS A 129 -9.10 -12.76 -15.44
CA LYS A 129 -10.45 -12.18 -15.38
C LYS A 129 -10.96 -12.14 -13.95
N TRP A 130 -11.74 -11.12 -13.62
CA TRP A 130 -12.52 -11.09 -12.40
C TRP A 130 -13.76 -11.96 -12.59
N ASP A 131 -13.99 -12.88 -11.66
CA ASP A 131 -15.23 -13.68 -11.63
C ASP A 131 -16.31 -12.95 -10.83
N ASP A 132 -15.91 -12.31 -9.73
CA ASP A 132 -16.68 -11.35 -8.94
C ASP A 132 -15.75 -10.24 -8.43
N ILE A 133 -16.24 -9.38 -7.53
CA ILE A 133 -15.46 -8.27 -6.95
C ILE A 133 -14.23 -8.76 -6.15
N ALA A 134 -14.26 -10.01 -5.68
CA ALA A 134 -13.31 -10.56 -4.72
C ALA A 134 -12.48 -11.75 -5.26
N THR A 135 -12.71 -12.19 -6.49
CA THR A 135 -12.13 -13.41 -7.03
C THR A 135 -11.49 -13.13 -8.38
N LEU A 136 -10.17 -13.32 -8.42
CA LEU A 136 -9.37 -13.19 -9.63
C LEU A 136 -9.03 -14.59 -10.15
N TRP A 137 -9.53 -14.90 -11.33
CA TRP A 137 -9.27 -16.16 -12.05
C TRP A 137 -8.14 -15.95 -13.07
N ILE A 138 -7.18 -16.88 -13.09
CA ILE A 138 -5.94 -16.76 -13.87
C ILE A 138 -5.64 -18.09 -14.57
N GLU A 139 -5.53 -18.07 -15.89
CA GLU A 139 -5.15 -19.22 -16.73
C GLU A 139 -3.74 -18.98 -17.31
N PHE A 140 -2.93 -20.05 -17.41
CA PHE A 140 -1.58 -20.02 -17.98
C PHE A 140 -1.26 -21.21 -18.88
#